data_AF-A0A4Y2VVK8-F1
#
_entry.id   AF-A0A4Y2VVK8-F1
#
_cell.length_a   1.000
_cell.length_b   1.000
_cell.length_c   1.000
_cell.angle_alpha   90.00
_cell.angle_beta   90.00
_cell.angle_gamma   90.00
#
_symmetry.space_group_name_H-M   'P 1'
#
loop_
_entity.id
_entity.type
_entity.pdbx_description
1 polymer ?
#
loop_
_entity_poly.entity_id
_entity_poly.type
_entity_poly.pdbx_seq_one_letter_code
_entity_poly.pdbx_strand_id
1 'polypeptide(L)'
;MRRVMRTELSSKMSNFLFLPPNTTLKLQPLDHGVIKCFKMEYRQCALRHVNARMDGCESASELSKKISVGDALDCIKTSWKKIGQELIAKCFVSCGISSREVERQLDLFDESTAEDELAELSKLAGIE
;
A
#
# COMPACT_ATOMS: atom_id res chain seq x y z
N MET A 1 -28.63 14.68 -22.45
CA MET A 1 -28.68 15.65 -21.35
C MET A 1 -27.61 15.31 -20.33
N ARG A 2 -26.50 16.06 -20.27
CA ARG A 2 -25.45 15.89 -19.25
C ARG A 2 -25.85 16.71 -18.03
N ARG A 3 -26.30 16.06 -16.95
CA ARG A 3 -26.55 16.74 -15.67
C ARG A 3 -25.20 16.77 -14.93
N VAL A 4 -24.51 17.89 -15.05
CA VAL A 4 -23.33 18.21 -14.23
C VAL A 4 -23.86 18.60 -12.84
N MET A 5 -23.75 17.70 -11.87
CA MET A 5 -23.91 18.04 -10.46
C MET A 5 -22.56 18.54 -9.96
N ARG A 6 -22.46 19.85 -9.79
CA ARG A 6 -21.35 20.54 -9.13
C ARG A 6 -21.70 20.63 -7.64
N THR A 7 -20.86 20.09 -6.77
CA THR A 7 -20.76 20.54 -5.38
C THR A 7 -19.29 20.62 -5.01
N GLU A 8 -18.92 21.78 -4.51
CA GLU A 8 -17.56 22.31 -4.42
C GLU A 8 -16.79 21.68 -3.25
N LEU A 9 -15.61 21.15 -3.53
CA LEU A 9 -14.53 20.94 -2.56
C LEU A 9 -13.37 21.83 -3.00
N SER A 10 -13.48 23.12 -2.66
CA SER A 10 -12.43 24.10 -2.94
C SER A 10 -11.37 24.04 -1.84
N SER A 11 -10.35 23.22 -2.05
CA SER A 11 -9.07 23.33 -1.34
C SER A 11 -7.94 23.08 -2.35
N LYS A 12 -7.19 24.16 -2.60
CA LYS A 12 -5.89 24.29 -3.31
C LYS A 12 -5.43 23.12 -4.20
N MET A 13 -5.45 23.38 -5.52
CA MET A 13 -4.53 22.81 -6.54
C MET A 13 -4.57 21.29 -6.78
N SER A 14 -5.72 20.63 -6.60
CA SER A 14 -5.90 19.22 -6.99
C SER A 14 -6.95 19.10 -8.10
N ASN A 15 -6.60 18.43 -9.20
CA ASN A 15 -7.56 18.10 -10.25
C ASN A 15 -8.32 16.83 -9.85
N PHE A 16 -9.65 16.93 -9.78
CA PHE A 16 -10.52 15.78 -9.50
C PHE A 16 -11.07 15.23 -10.81
N LEU A 17 -10.87 13.93 -11.04
CA LEU A 17 -11.47 13.21 -12.16
C LEU A 17 -12.66 12.39 -11.66
N PHE A 18 -13.84 12.67 -12.17
CA PHE A 18 -15.02 11.84 -11.93
C PHE A 18 -15.01 10.66 -12.91
N LEU A 19 -15.07 9.46 -12.35
CA LEU A 19 -15.16 8.25 -13.16
C LEU A 19 -16.61 8.01 -13.61
N PRO A 20 -16.82 7.48 -14.82
CA PRO A 20 -18.14 7.00 -15.23
C PRO A 20 -18.69 5.96 -14.24
N PRO A 21 -20.02 5.79 -14.15
CA PRO A 21 -20.60 4.75 -13.32
C PRO A 21 -20.08 3.37 -13.73
N ASN A 22 -19.88 2.48 -12.74
CA ASN A 22 -19.47 1.09 -12.91
C ASN A 22 -18.08 0.87 -13.54
N THR A 23 -17.17 1.84 -13.47
CA THR A 23 -15.79 1.70 -13.97
C THR A 23 -14.73 1.57 -12.88
N THR A 24 -15.11 1.45 -11.61
CA THR A 24 -14.21 1.33 -10.45
C THR A 24 -13.09 0.33 -10.69
N LEU A 25 -13.42 -0.91 -11.06
CA LEU A 25 -12.44 -1.99 -11.28
C LEU A 25 -11.42 -1.66 -12.40
N LYS A 26 -11.81 -0.85 -13.39
CA LYS A 26 -10.97 -0.57 -14.57
C LYS A 26 -10.12 0.69 -14.40
N LEU A 27 -10.70 1.72 -13.81
CA LEU A 27 -10.11 3.07 -13.81
C LEU A 27 -9.57 3.50 -12.44
N GLN A 28 -9.83 2.75 -11.35
CA GLN A 28 -9.27 3.04 -10.04
C GLN A 28 -8.02 2.17 -9.78
N PRO A 29 -6.82 2.76 -9.63
CA PRO A 29 -5.59 2.00 -9.41
C PRO A 29 -5.62 1.08 -8.20
N LEU A 30 -6.34 1.48 -7.15
CA LEU A 30 -6.49 0.69 -5.94
C LEU A 30 -7.20 -0.65 -6.22
N ASP A 31 -8.29 -0.60 -6.99
CA ASP A 31 -9.06 -1.77 -7.40
C ASP A 31 -8.39 -2.57 -8.51
N HIS A 32 -7.47 -1.95 -9.27
CA HIS A 32 -6.73 -2.60 -10.34
C HIS A 32 -5.73 -3.64 -9.81
N GLY A 33 -5.14 -3.42 -8.63
CA GLY A 33 -4.17 -4.37 -8.09
C GLY A 33 -3.67 -4.09 -6.68
N VAL A 34 -3.58 -2.83 -6.26
CA VAL A 34 -2.98 -2.47 -4.96
C VAL A 34 -3.73 -3.13 -3.80
N ILE A 35 -5.08 -3.09 -3.78
CA ILE A 35 -5.88 -3.73 -2.71
C ILE A 35 -5.68 -5.24 -2.71
N LYS A 36 -5.56 -5.87 -3.88
CA LYS A 36 -5.34 -7.31 -4.00
C LYS A 36 -4.00 -7.71 -3.39
N CYS A 37 -2.93 -7.00 -3.74
CA CYS A 37 -1.59 -7.27 -3.22
C CYS A 37 -1.52 -6.99 -1.71
N PHE A 38 -2.09 -5.88 -1.25
CA PHE A 38 -2.18 -5.57 0.17
C PHE A 38 -2.89 -6.68 0.96
N LYS A 39 -4.06 -7.14 0.49
CA LYS A 39 -4.81 -8.22 1.15
C LYS A 39 -4.02 -9.53 1.20
N MET A 40 -3.23 -9.82 0.16
CA MET A 40 -2.38 -11.01 0.14
C MET A 40 -1.31 -10.92 1.25
N GLU A 41 -0.57 -9.83 1.31
CA GLU A 41 0.47 -9.62 2.32
C GLU A 41 -0.09 -9.57 3.73
N TYR A 42 -1.25 -8.92 3.92
CA TYR A 42 -1.91 -8.84 5.22
C TYR A 42 -2.32 -10.22 5.73
N ARG A 43 -2.90 -11.06 4.86
CA ARG A 43 -3.28 -12.43 5.23
C ARG A 43 -2.07 -13.27 5.62
N GLN A 44 -0.96 -13.16 4.88
CA GLN A 44 0.28 -13.84 5.24
C GLN A 44 0.82 -13.38 6.60
N CYS A 45 0.77 -12.08 6.90
CA CYS A 45 1.15 -11.58 8.22
C CYS A 45 0.24 -12.12 9.33
N ALA A 46 -1.08 -12.01 9.14
CA ALA A 46 -2.06 -12.48 10.13
C ALA A 46 -1.90 -13.99 10.42
N LEU A 47 -1.68 -14.80 9.38
CA LEU A 47 -1.43 -16.24 9.54
C LEU A 47 -0.15 -16.52 10.32
N ARG A 48 0.93 -15.75 10.09
CA ARG A 48 2.17 -15.88 10.87
C ARG A 48 1.94 -15.53 12.34
N HIS A 49 1.18 -14.47 12.64
CA HIS A 49 0.83 -14.11 14.02
C HIS A 49 -0.02 -15.17 14.72
N VAL A 50 -1.00 -15.73 14.00
CA VAL A 50 -1.82 -16.86 14.45
C VAL A 50 -0.94 -18.06 14.78
N ASN A 51 -0.06 -18.46 13.86
CA ASN A 51 0.79 -19.63 14.03
C ASN A 51 1.75 -19.47 15.20
N ALA A 52 2.33 -18.27 15.39
CA ALA A 52 3.24 -17.98 16.49
C ALA A 52 2.59 -17.97 17.88
N ARG A 53 1.26 -17.93 17.98
CA ARG A 53 0.50 -17.85 19.25
C ARG A 53 -0.43 -19.05 19.46
N MET A 54 -0.40 -20.01 18.52
CA MET A 54 -1.28 -21.17 18.52
C MET A 54 -0.96 -22.12 19.67
N ASP A 55 0.31 -22.19 20.08
CA ASP A 55 0.77 -23.08 21.14
C ASP A 55 0.01 -22.83 22.46
N GLY A 56 -0.45 -23.92 23.06
CA GLY A 56 -1.20 -23.91 24.32
C GLY A 56 -2.58 -23.27 24.23
N CYS A 57 -3.14 -23.05 23.03
CA CYS A 57 -4.56 -22.72 22.87
C CYS A 57 -5.38 -23.99 22.62
N GLU A 58 -6.43 -24.22 23.41
CA GLU A 58 -7.31 -25.39 23.21
C GLU A 58 -8.48 -25.10 22.25
N SER A 59 -8.71 -23.83 21.93
CA SER A 59 -9.79 -23.42 21.01
C SER A 59 -9.47 -22.15 20.24
N ALA A 60 -10.18 -21.94 19.12
CA ALA A 60 -10.10 -20.71 18.34
C ALA A 60 -10.54 -19.47 19.14
N SER A 61 -11.45 -19.62 20.11
CA SER A 61 -11.90 -18.53 20.99
C SER A 61 -10.82 -18.10 21.99
N GLU A 62 -9.93 -19.00 22.38
CA GLU A 62 -8.81 -18.66 23.26
C GLU A 62 -7.71 -17.95 22.48
N LEU A 63 -7.38 -18.49 21.30
CA LEU A 63 -6.42 -17.90 20.39
C LEU A 63 -6.83 -16.49 19.93
N SER A 64 -8.11 -16.25 19.66
CA SER A 64 -8.58 -14.93 19.23
C SER A 64 -8.36 -13.85 20.30
N LYS A 65 -8.38 -14.21 21.59
CA LYS A 65 -8.07 -13.27 22.69
C LYS A 65 -6.59 -12.90 22.76
N LYS A 66 -5.70 -13.73 22.19
CA LYS A 66 -4.25 -13.47 22.11
C LYS A 66 -3.87 -12.56 20.93
N ILE A 67 -4.81 -12.27 20.02
CA ILE A 67 -4.59 -11.40 18.86
C ILE A 67 -5.20 -10.03 19.18
N SER A 68 -4.33 -9.03 19.25
CA SER A 68 -4.68 -7.65 19.58
C SER A 68 -4.89 -6.79 18.33
N VAL A 69 -5.47 -5.60 18.51
CA VAL A 69 -5.51 -4.57 17.47
C VAL A 69 -4.09 -4.09 17.12
N GLY A 70 -3.15 -4.13 18.07
CA GLY A 70 -1.74 -3.81 17.82
C GLY A 70 -1.13 -4.75 16.77
N ASP A 71 -1.40 -6.05 16.87
CA ASP A 71 -0.94 -7.04 15.89
C ASP A 71 -1.52 -6.77 14.49
N ALA A 72 -2.76 -6.28 14.42
CA ALA A 72 -3.39 -5.89 13.16
C ALA A 72 -2.71 -4.64 12.56
N LEU A 73 -2.39 -3.64 13.37
CA LEU A 73 -1.66 -2.44 12.94
C LEU A 73 -0.25 -2.78 12.44
N ASP A 74 0.45 -3.66 13.14
CA ASP A 74 1.77 -4.14 12.73
C ASP A 74 1.70 -4.91 11.41
N CYS A 75 0.64 -5.70 11.21
CA CYS A 75 0.40 -6.34 9.93
C CYS A 75 0.10 -5.32 8.82
N ILE A 76 -0.74 -4.31 9.06
CA ILE A 76 -1.00 -3.25 8.07
C ILE A 76 0.31 -2.57 7.66
N LYS A 77 1.13 -2.17 8.64
CA LYS A 77 2.41 -1.50 8.41
C LYS A 77 3.37 -2.39 7.62
N THR A 78 3.54 -3.64 8.05
CA THR A 78 4.43 -4.61 7.40
C THR A 78 3.97 -4.93 5.98
N SER A 79 2.67 -5.12 5.78
CA SER A 79 2.10 -5.42 4.47
C SER A 79 2.21 -4.26 3.50
N TRP A 80 2.01 -3.02 3.95
CA TRP A 80 2.18 -1.84 3.11
C TRP A 80 3.63 -1.69 2.63
N LYS A 81 4.61 -1.88 3.54
CA LYS A 81 6.04 -1.82 3.20
C LYS A 81 6.48 -2.82 2.14
N LYS A 82 5.80 -3.95 2.02
CA LYS A 82 6.11 -4.96 1.01
C LYS A 82 5.54 -4.66 -0.38
N ILE A 83 4.62 -3.71 -0.48
CA ILE A 83 4.09 -3.30 -1.78
C ILE A 83 5.10 -2.35 -2.41
N GLY A 84 5.86 -2.88 -3.37
CA GLY A 84 6.84 -2.09 -4.11
C GLY A 84 6.21 -0.95 -4.92
N GLN A 85 6.96 0.14 -5.06
CA GLN A 85 6.55 1.32 -5.82
C GLN A 85 6.26 0.98 -7.30
N GLU A 86 7.03 0.06 -7.88
CA GLU A 86 6.83 -0.47 -9.24
C GLU A 86 5.42 -1.06 -9.42
N LEU A 87 4.92 -1.82 -8.43
CA LEU A 87 3.58 -2.42 -8.49
C LEU A 87 2.49 -1.34 -8.48
N ILE A 88 2.68 -0.31 -7.63
CA ILE A 88 1.77 0.83 -7.56
C ILE A 88 1.80 1.57 -8.91
N ALA A 89 2.97 1.87 -9.46
CA ALA A 89 3.11 2.53 -10.75
C ALA A 89 2.42 1.76 -11.87
N LYS A 90 2.62 0.43 -11.96
CA LYS A 90 1.93 -0.46 -12.91
C LYS A 90 0.41 -0.34 -12.82
N CYS A 91 -0.15 -0.26 -11.61
CA CYS A 91 -1.59 -0.08 -11.43
C CYS A 91 -2.06 1.28 -11.97
N PHE A 92 -1.31 2.35 -11.73
CA PHE A 92 -1.63 3.70 -12.23
C PHE A 92 -1.51 3.81 -13.75
N VAL A 93 -0.48 3.20 -14.35
CA VAL A 93 -0.30 3.11 -15.80
C VAL A 93 -1.44 2.32 -16.44
N SER A 94 -1.83 1.19 -15.84
CA SER A 94 -2.89 0.34 -16.37
C SER A 94 -4.28 1.01 -16.32
N CYS A 95 -4.47 1.95 -15.40
CA CYS A 95 -5.66 2.81 -15.36
C CYS A 95 -5.55 4.06 -16.26
N GLY A 96 -4.43 4.26 -16.96
CA GLY A 96 -4.20 5.41 -17.85
C GLY A 96 -3.97 6.74 -17.09
N ILE A 97 -3.60 6.68 -15.81
CA ILE A 97 -3.38 7.87 -14.96
C ILE A 97 -1.91 8.32 -14.99
N SER A 98 -0.97 7.39 -15.22
CA SER A 98 0.46 7.68 -15.33
C SER A 98 1.03 7.23 -16.69
N SER A 99 2.16 7.81 -17.09
CA SER A 99 2.91 7.42 -18.28
C SER A 99 3.87 6.26 -17.97
N ARG A 100 4.09 5.39 -18.95
CA ARG A 100 5.10 4.31 -18.88
C ARG A 100 6.53 4.81 -18.66
N GLU A 101 6.79 6.08 -18.98
CA GLU A 101 8.08 6.72 -18.69
C GLU A 101 8.33 6.84 -17.18
N VAL A 102 7.30 7.14 -16.38
CA VAL A 102 7.39 7.22 -14.93
C VAL A 102 7.62 5.84 -14.31
N GLU A 103 7.05 4.79 -14.91
CA GLU A 103 7.28 3.40 -14.50
C GLU A 103 8.75 2.99 -14.67
N ARG A 104 9.37 3.30 -15.82
CA ARG A 104 10.79 2.98 -16.09
C ARG A 104 11.78 3.72 -15.19
N GLN A 105 11.43 4.91 -14.71
CA GLN A 105 12.30 5.68 -13.82
C GLN A 105 12.31 5.14 -12.39
N LEU A 106 11.23 4.48 -11.94
CA LEU A 106 11.18 3.84 -10.63
C LEU A 106 12.03 2.56 -10.56
N ASP A 107 12.16 1.83 -11.66
CA ASP A 107 13.06 0.65 -11.77
C ASP A 107 14.54 1.02 -11.57
N LEU A 108 14.90 2.31 -11.69
CA LEU A 108 16.27 2.81 -11.51
C LEU A 108 16.54 3.30 -10.08
N PHE A 109 15.50 3.53 -9.28
CA PHE A 109 15.63 3.87 -7.85
C PHE A 109 15.55 2.57 -7.05
N ASP A 110 16.69 1.89 -6.92
CA ASP A 110 16.81 0.76 -6.01
C ASP A 110 16.77 1.27 -4.54
N GLU A 111 15.94 0.65 -3.71
CA GLU A 111 15.80 0.97 -2.29
C GLU A 111 17.13 0.72 -1.53
N SER A 112 18.03 -0.10 -2.10
CA SER A 112 19.41 -0.26 -1.61
C SER A 112 20.21 1.06 -1.61
N THR A 113 19.98 1.93 -2.61
CA THR A 113 20.76 3.17 -2.75
C THR A 113 20.35 4.20 -1.69
N ALA A 114 19.09 4.19 -1.27
CA ALA A 114 18.58 5.11 -0.24
C ALA A 114 19.04 4.71 1.18
N GLU A 115 19.16 3.41 1.46
CA GLU A 115 19.72 2.92 2.73
C GLU A 115 21.22 3.22 2.85
N ASP A 116 21.96 3.08 1.75
CA ASP A 116 23.38 3.43 1.67
C ASP A 116 23.62 4.94 1.86
N GLU A 117 22.79 5.80 1.26
CA GLU A 117 22.84 7.25 1.44
C GLU A 117 22.50 7.69 2.88
N LEU A 118 21.51 7.05 3.52
CA LEU A 118 21.14 7.33 4.90
C LEU A 118 22.24 6.90 5.89
N ALA A 119 22.92 5.78 5.62
CA ALA A 119 24.05 5.30 6.40
C ALA A 119 25.25 6.26 6.29
N GLU A 120 25.53 6.81 5.11
CA GLU A 120 26.58 7.81 4.92
C GLU A 120 26.27 9.15 5.58
N LEU A 121 25.01 9.60 5.55
CA LEU A 121 24.59 10.81 6.26
C LEU A 121 24.67 10.66 7.79
N SER A 122 24.39 9.47 8.32
CA SER A 122 24.55 9.19 9.76
C SER A 122 26.02 9.26 10.19
N LYS A 123 26.93 8.73 9.36
CA LYS A 123 28.39 8.82 9.60
C LYS A 123 28.90 10.26 9.53
N LEU A 124 28.40 11.06 8.59
CA LEU A 124 28.76 12.48 8.46
C LEU A 124 28.22 13.34 9.60
N ALA A 125 27.05 13.00 10.14
CA ALA A 125 26.45 13.71 11.26
C ALA A 125 27.10 13.36 12.62
N GLY A 126 28.01 12.38 12.66
CA GLY A 126 28.67 11.96 13.90
C GLY A 126 27.71 11.39 14.95
N ILE A 127 26.57 10.87 14.50
CA ILE A 127 25.58 10.22 15.36
C ILE A 127 25.92 8.73 15.36
N GLU A 128 26.85 8.33 16.22
CA GLU A 128 26.95 6.96 16.75
C GLU A 128 26.22 6.88 18.09
#